data_AF-A0A9E4CLV3-F1
#
_entry.id   AF-A0A9E4CLV3-F1
#
_cell.length_a   1.000
_cell.length_b   1.000
_cell.length_c   1.000
_cell.angle_alpha   90.00
_cell.angle_beta   90.00
_cell.angle_gamma   90.00
#
_symmetry.space_group_name_H-M   'P 1'
#
loop_
_entity.id
_entity.type
_entity.pdbx_description
1 polymer ?
#
loop_
_entity_poly.entity_id
_entity_poly.type
_entity_poly.pdbx_seq_one_letter_code
_entity_poly.pdbx_strand_id
1 'polypeptide(L)'
;MLREKMNQSGLIGDADFRWRGGDVSRIEALSDAVFAIAIALLVVSLEVPRTFEELMGIMHGFVAFAVTLTAIVAIWYVHYIYFRRFGFE
;
A
#
# COMPACT_ATOMS: atom_id res chain seq x y z
N MET A 1 9.47 -18.03 11.41
CA MET A 1 9.96 -19.07 10.47
C MET A 1 9.86 -18.66 8.99
N LEU A 2 8.74 -18.16 8.46
CA LEU A 2 8.67 -17.69 7.05
C LEU A 2 9.56 -16.45 6.76
N ARG A 3 9.73 -15.56 7.75
CA ARG A 3 10.54 -14.33 7.63
C ARG A 3 12.05 -14.60 7.50
N GLU A 4 12.53 -15.65 8.16
CA GLU A 4 13.94 -16.03 8.18
C GLU A 4 14.40 -16.60 6.83
N LYS A 5 13.52 -17.33 6.14
CA LYS A 5 13.80 -17.84 4.79
C LYS A 5 13.85 -16.74 3.73
N MET A 6 13.03 -15.69 3.82
CA MET A 6 13.08 -14.59 2.85
C MET A 6 14.36 -13.75 2.96
N ASN A 7 14.97 -13.70 4.16
CA ASN A 7 16.25 -13.02 4.37
C ASN A 7 17.43 -13.79 3.74
N GLN A 8 17.33 -15.11 3.62
CA GLN A 8 18.37 -15.96 3.03
C GLN A 8 18.32 -16.01 1.50
N SER A 9 17.17 -15.72 0.88
CA SER A 9 17.01 -15.94 -0.56
C SER A 9 17.50 -14.82 -1.46
N GLY A 10 17.85 -13.63 -0.96
CA GLY A 10 18.26 -12.50 -1.82
C GLY A 10 17.22 -12.13 -2.92
N LEU A 11 15.99 -12.62 -2.83
CA LEU A 11 15.00 -12.57 -3.93
C LEU A 11 14.38 -11.17 -4.12
N ILE A 12 14.60 -10.25 -3.18
CA ILE A 12 14.05 -8.87 -3.22
C ILE A 12 15.10 -7.82 -2.81
N GLY A 13 16.36 -8.22 -2.54
CA GLY A 13 17.37 -7.32 -1.97
C GLY A 13 18.58 -7.14 -2.88
N ASP A 14 18.92 -5.88 -3.20
CA ASP A 14 20.21 -5.52 -3.81
C ASP A 14 21.34 -6.30 -3.13
N ALA A 15 22.18 -6.96 -3.91
CA ALA A 15 23.27 -7.81 -3.42
C ALA A 15 24.20 -7.10 -2.42
N ASP A 16 24.27 -5.77 -2.52
CA ASP A 16 25.16 -4.91 -1.73
C ASP A 16 24.50 -4.31 -0.47
N PHE A 17 23.21 -4.60 -0.18
CA PHE A 17 22.49 -3.95 0.92
C PHE A 17 22.04 -4.91 2.02
N ARG A 18 22.46 -4.64 3.26
CA ARG A 18 21.99 -5.38 4.45
C ARG A 18 20.61 -4.88 4.88
N TRP A 19 19.59 -5.71 4.69
CA TRP A 19 18.22 -5.41 5.13
C TRP A 19 18.18 -5.38 6.66
N ARG A 20 17.79 -4.23 7.23
CA ARG A 20 17.75 -4.01 8.70
C ARG A 20 16.33 -4.08 9.27
N GLY A 21 15.31 -4.22 8.43
CA GLY A 21 13.93 -4.40 8.88
C GLY A 21 13.74 -5.74 9.60
N GLY A 22 13.91 -5.72 10.92
CA GLY A 22 13.63 -6.84 11.82
C GLY A 22 12.14 -6.89 12.18
N ASP A 23 11.84 -6.46 13.40
CA ASP A 23 10.46 -6.41 13.91
C ASP A 23 9.69 -5.18 13.38
N VAL A 24 8.36 -5.31 13.34
CA VAL A 24 7.46 -4.22 12.92
C VAL A 24 7.59 -3.08 13.92
N SER A 25 8.04 -1.91 13.46
CA SER A 25 8.16 -0.75 14.34
C SER A 25 6.78 -0.15 14.64
N ARG A 26 6.65 0.56 15.76
CA ARG A 26 5.38 1.25 16.10
C ARG A 26 5.01 2.31 15.05
N ILE A 27 6.01 2.90 14.41
CA ILE A 27 5.83 3.90 13.33
C ILE A 27 5.37 3.23 12.05
N GLU A 28 5.88 2.03 11.73
CA GLU A 28 5.41 1.23 10.59
C GLU A 28 3.93 0.85 10.78
N ALA A 29 3.57 0.35 11.96
CA ALA A 29 2.18 0.00 12.28
C ALA A 29 1.24 1.22 12.23
N LEU A 30 1.69 2.39 12.71
CA LEU A 30 0.92 3.63 12.62
C LEU A 30 0.74 4.08 11.16
N SER A 31 1.81 4.01 10.37
CA SER A 31 1.79 4.44 8.96
C SER A 31 0.87 3.53 8.14
N ASP A 32 0.93 2.21 8.36
CA ASP A 32 0.02 1.23 7.73
C ASP A 32 -1.45 1.51 8.06
N ALA A 33 -1.76 1.83 9.32
CA ALA A 33 -3.09 2.21 9.74
C ALA A 33 -3.59 3.50 9.04
N VAL A 34 -2.72 4.50 8.88
CA VAL A 34 -3.07 5.75 8.17
C VAL A 34 -3.37 5.48 6.69
N PHE A 35 -2.56 4.66 6.01
CA PHE A 35 -2.81 4.28 4.62
C PHE A 35 -4.11 3.49 4.46
N ALA A 36 -4.40 2.56 5.38
CA ALA A 36 -5.66 1.82 5.38
C ALA A 36 -6.88 2.73 5.56
N ILE A 37 -6.81 3.70 6.48
CA ILE A 37 -7.87 4.69 6.69
C ILE A 37 -8.03 5.58 5.46
N ALA A 38 -6.95 6.04 4.84
CA ALA A 38 -7.00 6.87 3.63
C ALA A 38 -7.69 6.13 2.46
N ILE A 39 -7.36 4.85 2.25
CA ILE A 39 -8.00 4.01 1.24
C ILE A 39 -9.48 3.82 1.55
N ALA A 40 -9.82 3.53 2.81
CA ALA A 40 -11.22 3.35 3.22
C ALA A 40 -12.05 4.63 3.01
N LEU A 41 -11.51 5.80 3.37
CA LEU A 41 -12.17 7.09 3.15
C LEU A 41 -12.32 7.41 1.66
N LEU A 42 -11.33 7.06 0.83
CA LEU A 42 -11.41 7.21 -0.62
C LEU A 42 -12.50 6.32 -1.22
N VAL A 43 -12.65 5.09 -0.75
CA VAL A 43 -13.71 4.16 -1.20
C VAL A 43 -15.08 4.65 -0.72
N VAL A 44 -15.18 5.11 0.52
CA VAL A 44 -16.44 5.60 1.12
C VAL A 44 -16.91 6.90 0.47
N SER A 45 -16.02 7.71 -0.12
CA SER A 45 -16.40 8.94 -0.82
C SER A 45 -17.02 8.68 -2.21
N LEU A 46 -17.04 7.44 -2.71
CA LEU A 46 -17.75 7.12 -3.94
C LEU A 46 -19.25 7.08 -3.71
N GLU A 47 -19.97 7.87 -4.50
CA GLU A 47 -21.43 7.79 -4.55
C GLU A 47 -21.86 6.43 -5.14
N VAL A 48 -22.80 5.76 -4.46
CA VAL A 48 -23.34 4.48 -4.92
C VAL A 48 -24.40 4.75 -6.00
N PRO A 49 -24.17 4.33 -7.26
CA PRO A 49 -25.13 4.53 -8.34
C PRO A 49 -26.43 3.79 -8.04
N ARG A 50 -27.58 4.46 -8.20
CA ARG A 50 -28.90 3.87 -7.93
C ARG A 50 -29.65 3.42 -9.19
N THR A 51 -29.13 3.77 -10.37
CA THR A 51 -29.70 3.39 -11.67
C THR A 51 -28.63 2.92 -12.65
N PHE A 52 -29.05 2.12 -13.65
CA PHE A 52 -28.13 1.56 -14.66
C PHE A 52 -27.60 2.60 -15.65
N GLU A 53 -28.39 3.65 -15.95
CA GLU A 53 -27.94 4.78 -16.77
C GLU A 53 -26.87 5.62 -16.05
N GLU A 54 -27.07 5.92 -14.75
CA GLU A 54 -26.06 6.59 -13.94
C GLU A 54 -24.78 5.76 -13.81
N LEU A 55 -24.89 4.43 -13.67
CA LEU A 55 -23.74 3.52 -13.63
C LEU A 55 -22.85 3.68 -14.87
N MET A 56 -23.44 3.77 -16.06
CA MET A 56 -22.70 3.90 -17.31
C MET A 56 -22.02 5.28 -17.44
N GLY A 57 -22.65 6.33 -16.91
CA GLY A 57 -22.03 7.66 -16.81
C GLY A 57 -20.89 7.72 -15.79
N ILE A 58 -21.03 7.03 -14.66
CA ILE A 58 -20.05 7.02 -13.56
C ILE A 58 -18.83 6.14 -13.89
N MET A 59 -18.93 5.20 -14.84
CA MET A 59 -17.78 4.36 -15.26
C MET A 59 -16.53 5.18 -15.63
N HIS A 60 -16.68 6.38 -16.19
CA HIS A 60 -15.54 7.29 -16.43
C HIS A 60 -14.93 7.84 -15.12
N GLY A 61 -15.76 8.22 -14.15
CA GLY A 61 -15.31 8.66 -12.82
C GLY A 61 -14.66 7.54 -12.01
N PHE A 62 -15.13 6.29 -12.20
CA PHE A 62 -14.56 5.11 -11.56
C PHE A 62 -13.11 4.86 -11.99
N VAL A 63 -12.75 5.15 -13.25
CA VAL A 63 -11.36 5.05 -13.71
C VAL A 63 -10.46 6.05 -12.98
N ALA A 64 -10.91 7.29 -12.79
CA ALA A 64 -10.15 8.29 -12.03
C ALA A 64 -9.94 7.86 -10.57
N PHE A 65 -10.96 7.24 -9.94
CA PHE A 65 -10.84 6.62 -8.63
C PHE A 65 -9.85 5.44 -8.61
N ALA A 66 -9.88 4.56 -9.61
CA ALA A 66 -8.95 3.45 -9.68
C ALA A 66 -7.49 3.92 -9.81
N VAL A 67 -7.26 5.01 -10.55
CA VAL A 67 -5.94 5.64 -10.67
C VAL A 67 -5.46 6.21 -9.33
N THR A 68 -6.31 6.93 -8.60
CA THR A 68 -5.94 7.49 -7.28
C THR A 68 -5.71 6.40 -6.24
N LEU A 69 -6.56 5.36 -6.20
CA LEU A 69 -6.36 4.18 -5.36
C LEU A 69 -5.00 3.52 -5.64
N THR A 70 -4.70 3.32 -6.93
CA THR A 70 -3.43 2.72 -7.37
C THR A 70 -2.23 3.57 -6.97
N ALA A 71 -2.33 4.90 -7.09
CA ALA A 71 -1.28 5.81 -6.64
C ALA A 71 -1.02 5.70 -5.13
N ILE A 72 -2.06 5.61 -4.31
CA ILE A 72 -1.91 5.44 -2.85
C ILE A 72 -1.23 4.10 -2.53
N VAL A 73 -1.66 3.01 -3.17
CA VAL A 73 -1.08 1.67 -2.98
C VAL A 73 0.40 1.64 -3.42
N ALA A 74 0.74 2.31 -4.52
CA ALA A 74 2.12 2.42 -4.98
C ALA A 74 3.01 3.17 -3.98
N ILE A 75 2.51 4.27 -3.40
CA ILE A 75 3.22 5.02 -2.37
C ILE A 75 3.42 4.15 -1.11
N TRP A 76 2.38 3.44 -0.68
CA TRP A 76 2.46 2.49 0.44
C TRP A 76 3.50 1.40 0.18
N TYR A 77 3.56 0.86 -1.04
CA TYR A 77 4.51 -0.18 -1.41
C TYR A 77 5.97 0.31 -1.35
N VAL A 78 6.24 1.52 -1.85
CA VAL A 78 7.57 2.15 -1.73
C VAL A 78 7.93 2.41 -0.27
N HIS A 79 6.98 2.90 0.52
CA HIS A 79 7.14 3.13 1.96
C HIS A 79 7.47 1.82 2.70
N TYR A 80 6.74 0.75 2.41
CA TYR A 80 6.97 -0.59 2.97
C TYR A 80 8.37 -1.13 2.65
N ILE A 81 8.81 -1.02 1.39
CA ILE A 81 10.17 -1.42 0.99
C ILE A 81 11.22 -0.55 1.69
N TYR A 82 10.98 0.76 1.77
CA TYR A 82 11.90 1.70 2.42
C TYR A 82 12.09 1.35 3.90
N PHE A 83 11.01 1.14 4.66
CA PHE A 83 11.09 0.73 6.06
C PHE A 83 11.82 -0.60 6.24
N ARG A 84 11.58 -1.55 5.34
CA ARG A 84 12.25 -2.85 5.37
C ARG A 84 13.74 -2.77 5.05
N ARG A 85 14.12 -1.85 4.16
CA ARG A 85 15.51 -1.58 3.80
C ARG A 85 16.23 -0.94 4.98
N PHE A 86 15.75 0.21 5.45
CA PHE A 86 16.50 1.00 6.42
C PHE A 86 16.33 0.58 7.87
N GLY A 87 15.24 -0.09 8.23
CA GLY A 87 15.01 -0.62 9.58
C GLY A 87 15.24 0.44 10.66
N PHE A 88 14.56 1.59 10.56
CA PHE A 88 14.67 2.63 11.57
C PHE A 88 14.03 2.14 12.88
N GLU A 89 14.88 1.97 13.90
CA GLU A 89 14.56 1.68 15.30
C GLU A 89 14.59 2.97 16.13
#